data_AF-D3DK74-F1
#
_entry.id   AF-D3DK74-F1
#
_cell.length_a   1.000
_cell.length_b   1.000
_cell.length_c   1.000
_cell.angle_alpha   90.00
_cell.angle_beta   90.00
_cell.angle_gamma   90.00
#
_symmetry.space_group_name_H-M   'P 1'
#
loop_
_entity.id
_entity.type
_entity.pdbx_description
1 polymer ?
#
loop_
_entity_poly.entity_id
_entity_poly.type
_entity_poly.pdbx_seq_one_letter_code
_entity_poly.pdbx_strand_id
1 'polypeptide(L)' 'MKGRDFLALTVGFNLLGGILAGLLVGYAFDRWFMEGLFKVKSFPFGLFFFFFIGIVSGFWNAYRDLRRL' A
#
# COMPACT_ATOMS: atom_id res chain seq x y z
N MET A 1 -20.62 -16.32 -9.75
CA MET A 1 -19.36 -15.76 -10.30
C MET A 1 -18.42 -16.93 -10.57
N LYS A 2 -17.69 -16.95 -11.70
CA LYS A 2 -16.74 -18.04 -11.97
C LYS A 2 -15.57 -17.92 -10.97
N GLY A 3 -14.94 -19.02 -10.57
CA GLY A 3 -13.84 -19.00 -9.59
C GLY A 3 -12.69 -18.06 -9.98
N ARG A 4 -12.44 -17.90 -11.29
CA ARG A 4 -11.46 -16.94 -11.83
C ARG A 4 -11.80 -15.47 -11.54
N ASP A 5 -13.08 -15.10 -11.59
CA ASP A 5 -13.52 -13.73 -11.33
C ASP A 5 -13.31 -13.37 -9.85
N PHE A 6 -13.55 -14.34 -8.97
CA PHE A 6 -13.33 -14.18 -7.53
C PHE A 6 -11.84 -14.00 -7.22
N LEU A 7 -10.97 -14.81 -7.81
CA LEU A 7 -9.51 -14.69 -7.64
C LEU A 7 -8.98 -13.35 -8.15
N ALA A 8 -9.43 -12.90 -9.33
CA ALA A 8 -9.06 -11.60 -9.88
C ALA A 8 -9.49 -10.44 -8.96
N LEU A 9 -10.71 -10.54 -8.39
CA LEU A 9 -11.22 -9.55 -7.45
C LEU A 9 -10.41 -9.52 -6.15
N THR A 10 -10.07 -10.68 -5.58
CA THR A 10 -9.22 -10.79 -4.37
C THR A 10 -7.84 -10.18 -4.59
N VAL A 11 -7.21 -10.44 -5.73
CA VAL A 11 -5.91 -9.84 -6.09
C VAL A 11 -6.05 -8.33 -6.23
N GLY A 12 -7.09 -7.86 -6.94
CA GLY A 12 -7.36 -6.44 -7.14
C GLY A 12 -7.57 -5.69 -5.82
N PHE A 13 -8.37 -6.24 -4.90
CA PHE A 13 -8.58 -5.63 -3.58
C PHE A 13 -7.32 -5.61 -2.72
N ASN A 14 -6.51 -6.66 -2.74
CA ASN A 14 -5.25 -6.69 -2.01
C ASN A 14 -4.25 -5.65 -2.56
N LEU A 15 -4.18 -5.50 -3.89
CA LEU A 15 -3.33 -4.48 -4.51
C LEU A 15 -3.80 -3.06 -4.18
N LEU A 16 -5.09 -2.79 -4.40
CA LEU A 16 -5.69 -1.49 -4.10
C LEU A 16 -5.57 -1.15 -2.62
N GLY A 17 -5.86 -2.11 -1.74
CA GLY A 17 -5.74 -1.95 -0.29
C GLY A 17 -4.29 -1.67 0.13
N GLY A 18 -3.32 -2.41 -0.42
CA GLY A 18 -1.90 -2.19 -0.15
C GLY A 18 -1.42 -0.81 -0.60
N ILE A 19 -1.76 -0.40 -1.83
CA ILE A 19 -1.39 0.91 -2.38
C ILE A 19 -2.03 2.04 -1.56
N LEU A 20 -3.34 1.96 -1.29
CA LEU A 20 -4.04 2.98 -0.52
C LEU A 20 -3.49 3.09 0.90
N ALA A 21 -3.25 1.96 1.58
CA ALA A 21 -2.65 1.95 2.91
C ALA A 21 -1.23 2.54 2.89
N GLY A 22 -0.40 2.15 1.91
CA GLY A 22 0.94 2.68 1.73
C GLY A 22 0.94 4.20 1.50
N LEU A 23 0.09 4.70 0.62
CA LEU A 23 -0.04 6.14 0.37
C LEU A 23 -0.51 6.90 1.62
N LEU A 24 -1.48 6.36 2.36
CA LEU A 24 -2.04 7.00 3.55
C LEU A 24 -1.00 7.07 4.68
N VAL A 25 -0.26 5.98 4.91
CA VAL A 25 0.85 5.93 5.86
C VAL A 25 1.99 6.84 5.43
N GLY A 26 2.36 6.85 4.15
CA GLY A 26 3.43 7.69 3.63
C GLY A 26 3.12 9.18 3.71
N TYR A 27 1.87 9.56 3.41
CA TYR A 27 1.40 10.93 3.60
C TYR A 27 1.40 11.33 5.08
N ALA A 28 0.91 10.46 5.97
CA ALA A 28 0.93 10.72 7.40
C ALA A 28 2.37 10.85 7.93
N PHE A 29 3.30 10.03 7.43
CA PHE A 29 4.71 10.11 7.77
C PHE A 29 5.33 11.45 7.33
N ASP A 30 5.14 11.85 6.07
CA ASP A 30 5.71 13.10 5.57
C ASP A 30 5.12 14.33 6.28
N ARG A 31 3.81 14.38 6.50
CA ARG A 31 3.14 15.52 7.16
C ARG A 31 3.35 15.58 8.66
N TRP A 32 3.17 14.46 9.36
CA TRP A 32 3.17 14.46 10.83
C TRP A 32 4.56 14.25 11.40
N PHE A 33 5.37 13.39 10.79
CA PHE A 33 6.70 13.07 11.29
C PHE A 33 7.77 14.01 10.72
N MET A 34 7.84 14.16 9.39
CA MET A 34 8.90 14.98 8.77
C MET A 34 8.62 16.48 8.88
N GLU A 35 7.46 16.95 8.42
CA GLU A 35 7.13 18.39 8.50
C GLU A 35 6.83 18.83 9.95
N GLY A 36 6.16 17.99 10.74
CA GLY A 36 5.78 18.30 12.13
C GLY A 36 6.95 18.28 13.12
N LEU A 37 7.74 17.20 13.13
CA LEU A 37 8.79 17.00 14.13
C LEU A 37 10.12 17.63 13.71
N PHE A 38 10.48 17.51 12.43
CA PHE A 38 11.78 17.95 11.92
C PHE A 38 11.73 19.34 11.25
N LYS A 39 10.54 19.92 11.02
CA LYS A 39 10.33 21.22 10.32
C LYS A 39 11.02 21.31 8.96
N VAL A 40 11.38 20.18 8.36
CA VAL A 40 12.00 20.11 7.04
C VAL A 40 10.88 19.93 6.02
N LYS A 41 10.68 20.92 5.14
CA LYS A 41 9.90 20.72 3.91
C LYS A 41 10.70 19.84 2.97
N SER A 42 10.66 18.53 3.19
CA SER A 42 11.34 17.56 2.33
C SER A 42 10.45 17.19 1.14
N PHE A 43 11.09 16.77 0.05
CA PHE A 43 10.48 15.97 -1.02
C PHE A 43 9.62 14.85 -0.40
N PRO A 44 8.47 14.44 -0.99
CA PRO A 44 7.51 13.50 -0.39
C PRO A 44 8.04 12.05 -0.38
N PHE A 45 9.12 11.87 0.35
CA PHE A 45 9.94 10.68 0.36
C PHE A 45 9.21 9.52 1.04
N GLY A 46 8.52 9.76 2.15
CA GLY A 46 7.66 8.78 2.79
C GLY A 46 6.55 8.33 1.86
N LEU A 47 5.90 9.26 1.17
CA LEU A 47 4.84 8.96 0.21
C LEU A 47 5.33 8.04 -0.92
N PHE A 48 6.48 8.33 -1.53
CA PHE A 48 7.07 7.46 -2.55
C PHE A 48 7.53 6.12 -1.99
N PHE A 49 8.22 6.12 -0.85
CA PHE A 49 8.72 4.91 -0.20
C PHE A 49 7.58 3.96 0.16
N PHE A 50 6.56 4.46 0.86
CA PHE A 50 5.43 3.65 1.28
C PHE A 50 4.48 3.30 0.14
N PHE A 51 4.46 4.05 -0.97
CA PHE A 51 3.78 3.63 -2.20
C PHE A 51 4.35 2.31 -2.73
N PHE A 52 5.67 2.21 -2.89
CA PHE A 52 6.30 0.96 -3.36
C PHE A 52 6.12 -0.18 -2.36
N ILE A 53 6.23 0.09 -1.05
CA ILE A 53 5.91 -0.91 -0.01
C ILE A 53 4.45 -1.35 -0.10
N GLY A 54 3.52 -0.42 -0.34
CA GLY A 54 2.10 -0.70 -0.53
C GLY A 54 1.85 -1.64 -1.71
N ILE A 55 2.55 -1.45 -2.83
CA ILE A 55 2.50 -2.36 -3.98
C ILE A 55 3.03 -3.74 -3.59
N VAL A 56 4.24 -3.82 -3.02
CA VAL A 56 4.88 -5.10 -2.67
C VAL A 56 4.05 -5.88 -1.64
N SER A 57 3.55 -5.20 -0.61
CA SER A 57 2.67 -5.80 0.40
C SER A 57 1.32 -6.24 -0.18
N GLY A 58 0.74 -5.47 -1.11
CA GLY A 58 -0.47 -5.86 -1.82
C GLY A 58 -0.30 -7.14 -2.64
N PHE A 59 0.81 -7.26 -3.38
CA PHE A 59 1.15 -8.50 -4.08
C PHE A 59 1.43 -9.67 -3.12
N TRP A 60 2.16 -9.43 -2.02
CA TRP A 60 2.45 -10.45 -1.02
C TRP A 60 1.18 -10.99 -0.36
N ASN A 61 0.25 -10.10 0.00
CA ASN A 61 -1.03 -10.47 0.59
C ASN A 61 -1.92 -11.21 -0.41
N ALA A 62 -2.01 -10.72 -1.65
CA ALA A 62 -2.71 -11.41 -2.72
C ALA A 62 -2.15 -12.84 -2.93
N TYR A 63 -0.82 -12.99 -2.95
CA TYR A 63 -0.18 -14.30 -3.07
C TYR A 63 -0.48 -15.24 -1.90
N ARG A 64 -0.45 -14.70 -0.68
CA ARG A 64 -0.75 -15.45 0.54
C ARG A 64 -2.21 -15.90 0.58
N ASP A 65 -3.14 -15.06 0.14
CA ASP A 65 -4.56 -15.39 0.06
C ASP A 65 -4.84 -16.44 -1.02
N LEU A 66 -4.21 -16.30 -2.19
CA LEU A 66 -4.31 -17.29 -3.27
C LEU A 66 -3.78 -18.67 -2.88
N ARG A 67 -2.77 -18.74 -2.00
CA ARG A 67 -2.25 -20.02 -1.45
C ARG A 67 -3.13 -20.62 -0.35
N ARG A 68 -4.05 -19.84 0.23
CA ARG A 68 -4.97 -20.27 1.30
C ARG A 68 -6.34 -20.72 0.77
N LEU A 69 -6.70 -20.25 -0.44
CA LEU A 69 -7.87 -20.68 -1.21
C LEU A 69 -7.59 -22.01 -1.90
#